data_AF-A0A377KFV4-F1
#
_entry.id   AF-A0A377KFV4-F1
#
_cell.length_a   1.000
_cell.length_b   1.000
_cell.length_c   1.000
_cell.angle_alpha   90.00
_cell.angle_beta   90.00
_cell.angle_gamma   90.00
#
_symmetry.space_group_name_H-M   'P 1'
#
loop_
_entity.id
_entity.type
_entity.pdbx_description
1 polymer ?
#
loop_
_entity_poly.entity_id
_entity_poly.type
_entity_poly.pdbx_seq_one_letter_code
_entity_poly.pdbx_strand_id
1 'polypeptide(L)'
;MIKRNLPLMITIGVFVLGYIYCLTQFPGFASTRVICNILTDNAFLGIIAVGMTFVILSGGIDLSVGSVIAFTGVFLAKVIGDFGLSPLLAFPLVLVMGCAFGAFMGLLIDALKIPAFYHYPCGNVLFAWRQLSRFGRVDPDKPSCL
;
A
#
# COMPACT_ATOMS: atom_id res chain seq x y z
N MET A 1 -8.08 33.04 16.59
CA MET A 1 -8.25 32.43 15.24
C MET A 1 -6.93 31.90 14.68
N ILE A 2 -5.83 32.67 14.69
CA ILE A 2 -4.49 32.22 14.20
C ILE A 2 -3.98 30.92 14.84
N LYS A 3 -4.12 30.74 16.17
CA LYS A 3 -3.60 29.54 16.87
C LYS A 3 -4.27 28.21 16.47
N ARG A 4 -5.49 28.26 15.88
CA ARG A 4 -6.22 27.07 15.43
C ARG A 4 -5.77 26.59 14.04
N ASN A 5 -5.28 27.52 13.21
CA ASN A 5 -4.78 27.22 11.86
C ASN A 5 -3.26 27.03 11.83
N LEU A 6 -2.59 27.19 12.98
CA LEU A 6 -1.16 27.00 13.14
C LEU A 6 -0.65 25.65 12.59
N PRO A 7 -1.26 24.49 12.91
CA PRO A 7 -0.81 23.22 12.34
C PRO A 7 -0.95 23.15 10.82
N LEU A 8 -1.99 23.77 10.26
CA LEU A 8 -2.22 23.82 8.81
C LEU A 8 -1.18 24.71 8.11
N MET A 9 -0.85 25.87 8.71
CA MET A 9 0.22 26.73 8.20
C MET A 9 1.58 26.05 8.26
N ILE A 10 1.85 25.28 9.32
CA ILE A 10 3.10 24.51 9.47
C ILE A 10 3.20 23.42 8.40
N THR A 11 2.14 22.62 8.17
CA THR A 11 2.18 21.57 7.15
C THR A 11 2.37 22.14 5.75
N ILE A 12 1.68 23.23 5.40
CA ILE A 12 1.88 23.93 4.13
C ILE A 12 3.31 24.45 4.03
N GLY A 13 3.82 25.10 5.08
CA GLY A 13 5.18 25.64 5.10
C GLY A 13 6.24 24.55 4.89
N VAL A 14 6.12 23.41 5.58
CA VAL A 14 7.00 22.26 5.41
C VAL A 14 6.94 21.70 4.00
N PHE A 15 5.74 21.58 3.42
CA PHE A 15 5.55 21.05 2.06
C PHE A 15 6.21 21.96 1.01
N VAL A 16 6.01 23.28 1.13
CA VAL A 16 6.57 24.27 0.20
C VAL A 16 8.10 24.32 0.32
N LEU A 17 8.64 24.37 1.55
CA LEU A 17 10.09 24.39 1.76
C LEU A 17 10.75 23.10 1.27
N GLY A 18 10.15 21.94 1.55
CA GLY A 18 10.64 20.66 1.05
C GLY A 18 10.61 20.56 -0.47
N TYR A 19 9.56 21.09 -1.11
CA TYR A 19 9.44 21.12 -2.57
C TYR A 19 10.51 22.01 -3.21
N ILE A 20 10.73 23.22 -2.68
CA ILE A 20 11.77 24.14 -3.17
C ILE A 20 13.16 23.51 -3.01
N TYR A 21 13.43 22.88 -1.87
CA TYR A 21 14.69 22.17 -1.66
C TYR A 21 14.91 21.08 -2.72
N CYS A 22 13.90 20.26 -3.00
CA CYS A 22 14.00 19.22 -4.03
C CYS A 22 14.24 19.79 -5.44
N LEU A 23 13.62 20.92 -5.78
CA LEU A 23 13.89 21.60 -7.06
C LEU A 23 15.34 22.05 -7.22
N THR A 24 16.00 22.47 -6.12
CA THR A 24 17.41 22.88 -6.17
C THR A 24 18.38 21.71 -6.26
N GLN A 25 18.04 20.56 -5.69
CA GLN A 25 18.92 19.39 -5.64
C GLN A 25 18.80 18.49 -6.89
N PHE A 26 17.62 18.45 -7.54
CA PHE A 26 17.35 17.54 -8.64
C PHE A 26 16.92 18.29 -9.92
N PRO A 27 17.78 18.38 -10.95
CA PRO A 27 17.54 19.18 -12.17
C PRO A 27 16.43 18.65 -13.10
N GLY A 28 15.67 17.65 -12.68
CA GLY A 28 14.52 17.11 -13.41
C GLY A 28 13.26 16.90 -12.54
N PHE A 29 13.24 17.41 -11.31
CA PHE A 29 12.16 17.14 -10.35
C PHE A 29 10.78 17.59 -10.86
N ALA A 30 10.73 18.72 -11.57
CA ALA A 30 9.50 19.24 -12.20
C ALA A 30 9.20 18.63 -13.59
N SER A 31 10.00 17.67 -14.06
CA SER A 31 9.78 17.04 -15.35
C SER A 31 8.50 16.21 -15.34
N THR A 32 7.74 16.26 -16.44
CA THR A 32 6.52 15.46 -16.63
C THR A 32 6.77 13.97 -16.44
N ARG A 33 7.98 13.46 -16.76
CA ARG A 33 8.33 12.04 -16.54
C ARG A 33 8.34 11.67 -15.06
N VAL A 34 8.92 12.51 -14.20
CA VAL A 34 8.98 12.26 -12.75
C VAL A 34 7.58 12.29 -12.16
N ILE A 35 6.75 13.24 -12.58
CA ILE A 35 5.35 13.34 -12.14
C ILE A 35 4.56 12.10 -12.58
N CYS A 36 4.67 11.67 -13.85
CA CYS A 36 4.00 10.46 -14.34
C CYS A 36 4.47 9.20 -13.62
N ASN A 37 5.77 9.08 -13.33
CA ASN A 37 6.29 7.94 -12.56
C ASN A 37 5.71 7.93 -11.14
N ILE A 38 5.71 9.06 -10.44
CA ILE A 38 5.12 9.16 -9.09
C ILE A 38 3.63 8.82 -9.11
N LEU A 39 2.88 9.33 -10.09
CA LEU A 39 1.45 9.03 -10.22
C LEU A 39 1.20 7.54 -10.53
N THR A 40 2.03 6.92 -11.37
CA THR A 40 1.89 5.50 -11.73
C THR A 40 2.26 4.61 -10.54
N ASP A 41 3.33 4.93 -9.83
CA ASP A 41 3.78 4.19 -8.63
C ASP A 41 2.78 4.29 -7.48
N ASN A 42 2.01 5.39 -7.40
CA ASN A 42 0.97 5.58 -6.39
C ASN A 42 -0.46 5.31 -6.92
N ALA A 43 -0.62 4.94 -8.19
CA ALA A 43 -1.94 4.70 -8.80
C ALA A 43 -2.70 3.60 -8.06
N PHE A 44 -1.99 2.61 -7.52
CA PHE A 44 -2.60 1.53 -6.75
C PHE A 44 -3.31 2.06 -5.49
N LEU A 45 -2.76 3.06 -4.79
CA LEU A 45 -3.40 3.70 -3.63
C LEU A 45 -4.68 4.42 -4.05
N GLY A 46 -4.68 5.06 -5.22
CA GLY A 46 -5.86 5.70 -5.79
C GLY A 46 -6.99 4.71 -6.06
N ILE A 47 -6.67 3.58 -6.69
CA ILE A 47 -7.64 2.49 -6.97
C ILE A 47 -8.23 1.94 -5.68
N ILE A 48 -7.38 1.70 -4.66
CA ILE A 48 -7.84 1.23 -3.34
C ILE A 48 -8.74 2.27 -2.70
N ALA A 49 -8.38 3.55 -2.73
CA ALA A 49 -9.19 4.62 -2.15
C ALA A 49 -10.60 4.67 -2.77
N VAL A 50 -10.71 4.50 -4.09
CA VAL A 50 -12.01 4.40 -4.78
C VAL A 50 -12.77 3.13 -4.38
N GLY A 51 -12.10 2.00 -4.16
CA GLY A 51 -12.76 0.80 -3.62
C GLY A 51 -13.30 1.03 -2.20
N MET A 52 -12.51 1.70 -1.36
CA MET A 52 -12.85 2.00 0.03
C MET A 52 -14.04 2.96 0.18
N THR A 53 -14.30 3.85 -0.78
CA THR A 53 -15.48 4.73 -0.71
C THR A 53 -16.78 3.93 -0.80
N PHE A 54 -16.86 2.91 -1.65
CA PHE A 54 -18.05 2.04 -1.72
C PHE A 54 -18.29 1.31 -0.40
N VAL A 55 -17.23 0.89 0.28
CA VAL A 55 -17.33 0.21 1.58
C VAL A 55 -17.81 1.15 2.69
N ILE A 56 -17.35 2.41 2.68
CA ILE A 56 -17.81 3.44 3.60
C ILE A 56 -19.28 3.78 3.37
N LEU A 57 -19.74 3.84 2.12
CA LEU A 57 -21.15 4.07 1.79
C LEU A 57 -22.07 2.96 2.33
N SER A 58 -21.57 1.73 2.46
CA SER A 58 -22.28 0.62 3.11
C SER A 58 -22.30 0.71 4.65
N GLY A 59 -21.73 1.75 5.26
CA GLY A 59 -21.76 2.01 6.70
C GLY A 59 -20.61 1.36 7.49
N GLY A 60 -19.57 0.86 6.83
CA GLY A 60 -18.39 0.25 7.46
C GLY A 60 -17.11 1.06 7.28
N ILE A 61 -16.18 1.00 8.25
CA ILE A 61 -14.80 1.44 8.06
C ILE A 61 -13.95 0.18 7.98
N ASP A 62 -13.74 -0.31 6.76
CA ASP A 62 -13.13 -1.61 6.53
C ASP A 62 -11.60 -1.55 6.53
N LEU A 63 -11.00 -1.85 7.68
CA LEU A 63 -9.54 -1.98 7.81
C LEU A 63 -9.00 -3.30 7.24
N SER A 64 -9.85 -4.24 6.79
CA SER A 64 -9.45 -5.56 6.30
C SER A 64 -8.78 -5.53 4.93
N VAL A 65 -9.12 -4.54 4.08
CA VAL A 65 -8.51 -4.36 2.75
C VAL A 65 -6.99 -4.24 2.85
N GLY A 66 -6.46 -3.53 3.85
CA GLY A 66 -5.02 -3.43 4.08
C GLY A 66 -4.37 -4.78 4.41
N SER A 67 -5.04 -5.60 5.20
CA SER A 67 -4.60 -6.96 5.55
C SER A 67 -4.58 -7.89 4.34
N VAL A 68 -5.60 -7.80 3.47
CA VAL A 68 -5.70 -8.60 2.24
C VAL A 68 -4.61 -8.22 1.24
N ILE A 69 -4.30 -6.93 1.10
CA ILE A 69 -3.19 -6.45 0.25
C ILE A 69 -1.84 -6.97 0.78
N ALA A 70 -1.62 -6.89 2.10
CA ALA A 70 -0.39 -7.41 2.70
C ALA A 70 -0.25 -8.93 2.50
N PHE A 71 -1.34 -9.68 2.69
CA PHE A 71 -1.34 -11.14 2.50
C PHE A 71 -1.07 -11.54 1.04
N THR A 72 -1.79 -10.94 0.09
CA THR A 72 -1.62 -11.22 -1.34
C THR A 72 -0.23 -10.84 -1.84
N GLY A 73 0.36 -9.76 -1.33
CA GLY A 73 1.74 -9.37 -1.64
C GLY A 73 2.79 -10.36 -1.13
N VAL A 74 2.67 -10.84 0.11
CA VAL A 74 3.58 -11.87 0.66
C VAL A 74 3.40 -13.19 -0.08
N PHE A 75 2.17 -13.56 -0.40
CA PHE A 75 1.88 -14.76 -1.18
C PHE A 75 2.51 -14.68 -2.57
N LEU A 76 2.38 -13.55 -3.27
CA LEU A 76 3.02 -13.32 -4.57
C LEU A 76 4.55 -13.43 -4.47
N ALA A 77 5.15 -12.80 -3.46
CA ALA A 77 6.60 -12.86 -3.22
C ALA A 77 7.07 -14.30 -2.95
N LYS A 78 6.25 -15.11 -2.28
CA LYS A 78 6.56 -16.51 -2.01
C LYS A 78 6.40 -17.40 -3.23
N VAL A 79 5.37 -17.16 -4.04
CA VAL A 79 5.12 -17.89 -5.30
C VAL A 79 6.23 -17.62 -6.32
N ILE A 80 6.65 -16.37 -6.46
CA ILE A 80 7.75 -16.03 -7.39
C ILE A 80 9.10 -16.48 -6.81
N GLY A 81 9.33 -16.27 -5.50
CA GLY A 81 10.63 -16.51 -4.86
C GLY A 81 10.95 -17.99 -4.63
N ASP A 82 9.99 -18.79 -4.17
CA ASP A 82 10.24 -20.20 -3.83
C ASP A 82 9.84 -21.16 -4.97
N PHE A 83 8.72 -20.90 -5.64
CA PHE A 83 8.18 -21.82 -6.65
C PHE A 83 8.69 -21.54 -8.07
N GLY A 84 9.44 -20.44 -8.27
CA GLY A 84 10.02 -20.09 -9.57
C GLY A 84 8.98 -19.87 -10.69
N LEU A 85 7.72 -19.64 -10.31
CA LEU A 85 6.63 -19.46 -11.25
C LEU A 85 6.84 -18.17 -12.06
N SER A 86 6.65 -18.27 -13.38
CA SER A 86 6.78 -17.10 -14.26
C SER A 86 5.83 -15.98 -13.81
N PRO A 87 6.26 -14.69 -13.85
CA PRO A 87 5.43 -13.57 -13.44
C PRO A 87 4.07 -13.50 -14.15
N LEU A 88 4.03 -13.99 -15.40
CA LEU A 88 2.80 -14.06 -16.20
C LEU A 88 1.75 -15.01 -15.61
N LEU A 89 2.17 -16.11 -14.95
CA LEU A 89 1.26 -17.06 -14.32
C LEU A 89 0.87 -16.65 -12.90
N ALA A 90 1.78 -15.97 -12.20
CA ALA A 90 1.57 -15.52 -10.83
C ALA A 90 0.50 -14.40 -10.75
N PHE A 91 0.45 -13.53 -11.76
CA PHE A 91 -0.50 -12.40 -11.83
C PHE A 91 -1.99 -12.83 -11.81
N PRO A 92 -2.47 -13.69 -12.72
CA PRO A 92 -3.87 -14.13 -12.70
C PRO A 92 -4.20 -14.93 -11.43
N LEU A 93 -3.25 -15.70 -10.90
CA LEU A 93 -3.48 -16.50 -9.69
C LEU A 93 -3.70 -15.63 -8.45
N VAL A 94 -2.90 -14.56 -8.29
CA VAL A 94 -3.09 -13.59 -7.21
C VAL A 94 -4.36 -12.77 -7.40
N LEU A 95 -4.73 -12.45 -8.64
CA LEU A 95 -5.99 -11.75 -8.93
C LEU A 95 -7.21 -12.58 -8.50
N VAL A 96 -7.24 -13.86 -8.87
CA VAL A 96 -8.33 -14.79 -8.48
C VAL A 96 -8.38 -14.94 -6.96
N MET A 97 -7.24 -15.14 -6.31
CA MET A 97 -7.20 -15.25 -4.84
C MET A 97 -7.64 -13.95 -4.16
N GLY A 98 -7.18 -12.79 -4.65
CA GLY A 98 -7.58 -11.48 -4.13
C GLY A 98 -9.09 -11.24 -4.27
N CYS A 99 -9.67 -11.56 -5.42
CA CYS A 99 -11.12 -11.47 -5.63
C CYS A 99 -11.89 -12.43 -4.72
N ALA A 100 -11.42 -13.67 -4.55
CA ALA A 100 -12.07 -14.66 -3.68
C ALA A 100 -12.06 -14.21 -2.20
N PHE A 101 -10.90 -13.74 -1.70
CA PHE A 101 -10.80 -13.21 -0.34
C PHE A 101 -11.62 -11.94 -0.16
N GLY A 102 -11.60 -11.01 -1.13
CA GLY A 102 -12.41 -9.79 -1.07
C GLY A 102 -13.91 -10.08 -1.04
N ALA A 103 -14.38 -10.99 -1.89
CA ALA A 103 -15.78 -11.43 -1.90
C ALA A 103 -16.17 -12.14 -0.58
N PHE A 104 -15.29 -12.98 -0.05
CA PHE A 104 -15.50 -13.64 1.24
C PHE A 104 -15.64 -12.64 2.39
N MET A 105 -14.80 -11.59 2.42
CA MET A 105 -14.91 -10.53 3.43
C MET A 105 -16.18 -9.71 3.28
N GLY A 106 -16.56 -9.35 2.06
CA GLY A 106 -17.83 -8.66 1.79
C GLY A 106 -19.04 -9.48 2.26
N LEU A 107 -19.04 -10.78 1.99
CA LEU A 107 -20.10 -11.70 2.44
C LEU A 107 -20.13 -11.85 3.97
N LEU A 108 -18.96 -11.91 4.63
CA LEU A 108 -18.92 -11.99 6.10
C LEU A 108 -19.50 -10.73 6.76
N ILE A 109 -19.19 -9.55 6.22
CA ILE A 109 -19.69 -8.28 6.76
C ILE A 109 -21.22 -8.20 6.60
N ASP A 110 -21.74 -8.58 5.43
CA ASP A 110 -23.18 -8.61 5.15
C ASP A 110 -23.92 -9.64 6.03
N ALA A 111 -23.35 -10.84 6.18
CA ALA A 111 -23.98 -11.93 6.93
C ALA A 111 -23.92 -11.76 8.46
N LEU A 112 -22.79 -11.27 9.00
CA LEU A 112 -22.55 -11.24 10.45
C LEU A 112 -22.94 -9.90 11.10
N LYS A 113 -23.17 -8.83 10.33
CA LYS A 113 -23.49 -7.47 10.84
C LYS A 113 -22.54 -6.95 11.92
N ILE A 114 -21.33 -7.50 11.99
CA ILE A 114 -20.30 -7.09 12.96
C ILE A 114 -19.61 -5.84 12.38
N PRO A 115 -19.44 -4.76 13.14
CA PRO A 115 -18.69 -3.60 12.66
C PRO A 115 -17.28 -4.02 12.23
N ALA A 116 -16.94 -3.73 10.96
CA ALA A 116 -15.76 -4.21 10.24
C ALA A 116 -14.40 -3.85 10.87
N PHE A 117 -14.39 -2.99 11.90
CA PHE A 117 -13.17 -2.51 12.55
C PHE A 117 -12.42 -3.60 13.34
N TYR A 118 -13.12 -4.65 13.81
CA TYR A 118 -12.56 -5.58 14.80
C TYR A 118 -11.82 -6.79 14.21
N HIS A 119 -11.94 -7.04 12.90
CA HIS A 119 -11.73 -8.40 12.38
C HIS A 119 -10.25 -8.79 12.13
N TYR A 120 -9.29 -7.86 12.00
CA TYR A 120 -7.93 -8.20 11.53
C TYR A 120 -6.67 -7.55 12.17
N PRO A 121 -6.67 -6.98 13.40
CA PRO A 121 -5.46 -6.34 13.92
C PRO A 121 -4.28 -7.30 14.19
N CYS A 122 -4.51 -8.61 14.35
CA CYS A 122 -3.46 -9.57 14.69
C CYS A 122 -2.55 -9.96 13.50
N GLY A 123 -3.09 -10.03 12.27
CA GLY A 123 -2.31 -10.40 11.08
C GLY A 123 -1.31 -9.31 10.69
N ASN A 124 -1.74 -8.06 10.71
CA ASN A 124 -0.99 -6.94 10.15
C ASN A 124 0.30 -6.66 10.94
N VAL A 125 0.25 -6.82 12.26
CA VAL A 125 1.43 -6.64 13.13
C VAL A 125 2.47 -7.75 12.92
N LEU A 126 2.02 -9.02 12.80
CA LEU A 126 2.94 -10.16 12.64
C LEU A 126 3.54 -10.23 11.23
N PHE A 127 2.76 -9.90 10.18
CA PHE A 127 3.23 -9.86 8.80
C PHE A 127 4.14 -8.64 8.54
N ALA A 128 3.82 -7.45 9.06
CA ALA A 128 4.72 -6.31 8.97
C ALA A 128 6.06 -6.58 9.68
N TRP A 129 6.06 -7.24 10.85
CA TRP A 129 7.28 -7.65 11.54
C TRP A 129 8.12 -8.68 10.75
N ARG A 130 7.47 -9.65 10.09
CA ARG A 130 8.16 -10.63 9.22
C ARG A 130 8.72 -9.99 7.94
N GLN A 131 8.17 -8.87 7.49
CA GLN A 131 8.66 -8.16 6.31
C GLN A 131 9.84 -7.24 6.64
N LEU A 132 9.80 -6.53 7.77
CA LEU A 132 10.92 -5.73 8.30
C LEU A 132 12.15 -6.61 8.62
N SER A 133 11.93 -7.79 9.21
CA SER A 133 13.03 -8.73 9.51
C SER A 133 13.68 -9.34 8.27
N ARG A 134 13.06 -9.27 7.08
CA ARG A 134 13.66 -9.69 5.81
C ARG A 134 14.32 -8.55 5.04
N PHE A 135 13.79 -7.33 5.15
CA PHE A 135 14.44 -6.12 4.60
C PHE A 135 15.75 -5.75 5.31
N GLY A 136 15.94 -6.20 6.55
CA GLY A 136 17.20 -6.02 7.31
C GLY A 136 18.38 -6.90 6.85
N ARG A 137 18.20 -7.80 5.88
CA ARG A 137 19.31 -8.53 5.24
C ARG A 137 19.57 -7.94 3.85
N VAL A 138 20.08 -6.72 3.82
CA VAL A 138 20.87 -6.25 2.68
C VAL A 138 22.28 -6.79 2.94
N ASP A 139 22.67 -7.85 2.22
CA ASP A 139 24.03 -8.37 2.29
C ASP A 139 24.99 -7.26 1.79
N PRO A 140 25.89 -6.71 2.64
CA PRO A 140 26.80 -5.63 2.23
C PRO A 140 27.91 -6.10 1.28
N ASP A 141 27.92 -7.39 0.91
CA ASP A 141 29.04 -8.07 0.27
C ASP A 141 28.70 -8.65 -1.13
N LYS A 142 27.57 -8.25 -1.73
CA LYS A 142 27.32 -8.56 -3.14
C LYS A 142 27.96 -7.47 -4.01
N PRO A 143 29.06 -7.75 -4.73
CA PRO A 143 29.52 -6.85 -5.77
C PRO A 143 28.41 -6.72 -6.81
N SER A 144 28.03 -5.49 -7.12
CA SER A 144 27.29 -5.14 -8.33
C SER A 144 28.14 -5.55 -9.53
N CYS A 145 27.98 -6.79 -9.98
CA CYS A 145 28.56 -7.30 -11.22
C CYS A 145 27.58 -7.05 -12.38
N LEU A 146 27.97 -6.06 -13.19
CA LEU A 146 27.62 -5.79 -14.59
C LEU A 146 26.16 -5.48 -14.94
#